data_AF-A0A397V4P3-F1
#
_entry.id   AF-A0A397V4P3-F1
#
_cell.length_a   1.000
_cell.length_b   1.000
_cell.length_c   1.000
_cell.angle_alpha   90.00
_cell.angle_beta   90.00
_cell.angle_gamma   90.00
#
_symmetry.space_group_name_H-M   'P 1'
#
loop_
_entity.id
_entity.type
_entity.pdbx_description
1 polymer ?
#
loop_
_entity_poly.entity_id
_entity_poly.type
_entity_poly.pdbx_seq_one_letter_code
_entity_poly.pdbx_strand_id
1 'polypeptide(L)'
;MSTGQRPFNGYPFNESLAFKIICNGLKPEFASGTPSCYIELAKKFMDSDLKERPNAEQVYDKLQEWIKCIEGSVDNEIKKQFLDADKKEVETLQINLHPVLVSKPVDVIEINE
;
A
#
# COMPACT_ATOMS: atom_id res chain seq x y z
N MET A 1 6.29 7.98 -1.78
CA MET A 1 6.46 7.26 -0.50
C MET A 1 5.14 6.59 -0.10
N SER A 2 5.06 5.91 1.05
CA SER A 2 3.79 5.39 1.59
C SER A 2 3.09 6.46 2.43
N THR A 3 1.80 6.28 2.74
CA THR A 3 1.02 7.25 3.52
C THR A 3 1.48 7.44 4.97
N GLY A 4 2.34 6.56 5.48
CA GLY A 4 2.71 6.50 6.91
C GLY A 4 1.54 6.15 7.84
N GLN A 5 0.34 5.92 7.32
CA GLN A 5 -0.83 5.52 8.10
C GLN A 5 -0.87 4.00 8.24
N ARG A 6 -1.34 3.52 9.39
CA ARG A 6 -1.56 2.08 9.57
C ARG A 6 -2.68 1.58 8.64
N PRO A 7 -2.64 0.31 8.19
CA PRO A 7 -3.78 -0.31 7.53
C PRO A 7 -5.05 -0.19 8.39
N PHE A 8 -6.19 0.03 7.73
CA PHE A 8 -7.49 0.25 8.37
C PHE A 8 -7.47 1.44 9.35
N ASN A 9 -6.74 2.51 9.01
CA ASN A 9 -6.81 3.75 9.76
C ASN A 9 -8.28 4.22 9.89
N GLY A 10 -8.66 4.72 11.05
CA GLY A 10 -10.05 5.05 11.38
C GLY A 10 -10.89 3.90 11.95
N TYR A 11 -10.42 2.64 11.89
CA TYR A 11 -11.07 1.52 12.58
C TYR A 11 -10.45 1.28 13.95
N PRO A 12 -11.23 1.07 15.03
CA PRO A 12 -10.70 0.56 16.29
C PRO A 12 -9.95 -0.77 16.05
N PHE A 13 -8.76 -0.92 16.63
CA PHE A 13 -7.95 -2.13 16.49
C PHE A 13 -8.41 -3.19 17.50
N ASN A 14 -9.50 -3.90 17.18
CA ASN A 14 -10.14 -4.88 18.07
C ASN A 14 -10.73 -6.07 17.28
N GLU A 15 -11.36 -7.01 17.99
CA GLU A 15 -11.98 -8.21 17.41
C GLU A 15 -13.01 -7.92 16.33
N SER A 16 -13.74 -6.80 16.42
CA SER A 16 -14.70 -6.40 15.38
C SER A 16 -14.02 -6.13 14.05
N LEU A 17 -12.83 -5.51 14.08
CA LEU A 17 -12.03 -5.31 12.87
C LEU A 17 -11.51 -6.65 12.33
N ALA A 18 -11.04 -7.55 13.19
CA ALA A 18 -10.58 -8.88 12.79
C ALA A 18 -11.71 -9.67 12.10
N PHE A 19 -12.93 -9.65 12.65
CA PHE A 19 -14.10 -10.27 12.04
C PHE A 19 -14.41 -9.68 10.65
N LYS A 20 -14.39 -8.35 10.50
CA LYS A 20 -14.60 -7.70 9.19
C LYS A 20 -13.54 -8.12 8.17
N ILE A 21 -12.28 -8.23 8.57
CA ILE A 21 -11.18 -8.62 7.68
C ILE A 21 -11.33 -10.09 7.26
N ILE A 22 -11.55 -10.99 8.21
CA ILE A 22 -11.54 -12.45 7.98
C ILE A 22 -12.86 -12.92 7.34
N CYS A 23 -14.00 -12.50 7.90
CA CYS A 23 -15.31 -13.02 7.50
C CYS A 23 -15.94 -12.20 6.37
N ASN A 24 -15.77 -10.88 6.39
CA ASN A 24 -16.39 -10.00 5.38
C ASN A 24 -15.43 -9.60 4.26
N GLY A 25 -14.17 -10.05 4.33
CA GLY A 25 -13.16 -9.76 3.31
C GLY A 25 -12.77 -8.28 3.23
N LEU A 26 -12.95 -7.49 4.30
CA LEU A 26 -12.59 -6.07 4.32
C LEU A 26 -11.11 -5.89 3.96
N LYS A 27 -10.84 -5.03 2.98
CA LYS A 27 -9.48 -4.70 2.51
C LYS A 27 -9.11 -3.27 2.88
N PRO A 28 -7.81 -2.97 3.08
CA PRO A 28 -7.37 -1.60 3.31
C PRO A 28 -7.63 -0.72 2.08
N GLU A 29 -7.89 0.56 2.32
CA GLU A 29 -8.03 1.55 1.27
C GLU A 29 -6.67 2.03 0.75
N PHE A 30 -6.65 2.45 -0.51
CA PHE A 30 -5.49 3.06 -1.14
C PHE A 30 -5.57 4.58 -1.05
N ALA A 31 -4.42 5.25 -1.00
CA ALA A 31 -4.38 6.70 -1.04
C ALA A 31 -4.82 7.22 -2.41
N SER A 32 -5.40 8.42 -2.46
CA SER A 32 -5.84 9.06 -3.72
C SER A 32 -4.71 9.33 -4.72
N GLY A 33 -3.45 9.28 -4.28
CA GLY A 33 -2.26 9.40 -5.12
C GLY A 33 -1.63 8.06 -5.53
N THR A 34 -2.11 6.91 -5.05
CA THR A 34 -1.50 5.62 -5.39
C THR A 34 -1.65 5.32 -6.89
N PRO A 35 -0.55 5.01 -7.62
CA PRO A 35 -0.62 4.63 -9.03
C PRO A 35 -1.58 3.45 -9.26
N SER A 36 -2.43 3.53 -10.29
CA SER A 36 -3.39 2.46 -10.59
C SER A 36 -2.72 1.11 -10.87
N CYS A 37 -1.57 1.10 -11.55
CA CYS A 37 -0.81 -0.12 -11.78
C CYS A 37 -0.37 -0.81 -10.48
N TYR A 38 -0.06 -0.03 -9.44
CA TYR A 38 0.25 -0.55 -8.12
C TYR A 38 -1.00 -1.07 -7.40
N ILE A 39 -2.13 -0.35 -7.50
CA ILE A 39 -3.42 -0.79 -6.93
C ILE A 39 -3.83 -2.13 -7.52
N GLU A 40 -3.69 -2.32 -8.83
CA GLU A 40 -4.01 -3.58 -9.51
C GLU A 40 -3.14 -4.73 -8.99
N LEU A 41 -1.82 -4.51 -8.87
CA LEU A 41 -0.91 -5.51 -8.31
C LEU A 41 -1.24 -5.82 -6.84
N ALA A 42 -1.53 -4.78 -6.04
CA ALA A 42 -1.89 -4.90 -4.63
C ALA A 42 -3.17 -5.70 -4.41
N LYS A 43 -4.18 -5.52 -5.28
CA LYS A 43 -5.42 -6.31 -5.23
C LYS A 43 -5.16 -7.80 -5.44
N LYS A 44 -4.24 -8.17 -6.34
CA LYS A 44 -3.87 -9.58 -6.56
C LYS A 44 -3.25 -10.23 -5.33
N PHE A 45 -2.41 -9.52 -4.57
CA PHE A 45 -1.88 -10.05 -3.30
C PHE A 45 -2.96 -10.32 -2.26
N MET A 46 -4.04 -9.55 -2.31
CA MET A 46 -5.15 -9.65 -1.38
C MET A 46 -6.26 -10.56 -1.88
N ASP A 47 -6.08 -11.24 -3.02
CA ASP A 47 -7.10 -12.10 -3.60
C ASP A 47 -7.40 -13.29 -2.66
N SER A 48 -8.66 -13.71 -2.64
CA SER A 48 -9.12 -14.86 -1.88
C SER A 48 -8.68 -16.17 -2.54
N ASP A 49 -8.57 -16.19 -3.88
CA ASP A 49 -7.97 -17.31 -4.61
C ASP A 49 -6.45 -17.22 -4.55
N LEU A 50 -5.83 -18.26 -3.98
CA LEU A 50 -4.37 -18.35 -3.86
C LEU A 50 -3.68 -18.42 -5.23
N LYS A 51 -4.37 -18.85 -6.29
CA LYS A 51 -3.80 -18.94 -7.64
C LYS A 51 -3.66 -17.58 -8.32
N GLU A 52 -4.50 -16.61 -7.94
CA GLU A 52 -4.42 -15.24 -8.44
C GLU A 52 -3.32 -14.43 -7.75
N ARG A 53 -2.82 -14.91 -6.59
CA ARG A 53 -1.71 -14.28 -5.88
C ARG A 53 -0.41 -14.51 -6.64
N PRO A 54 0.30 -13.44 -7.02
CA PRO A 54 1.56 -13.58 -7.71
C PRO A 54 2.63 -14.09 -6.74
N ASN A 55 3.51 -14.94 -7.24
CA ASN A 55 4.70 -15.36 -6.51
C ASN A 55 5.79 -14.27 -6.56
N ALA A 56 6.85 -14.44 -5.78
CA ALA A 56 7.93 -13.44 -5.68
C ALA A 56 8.62 -13.14 -7.02
N GLU A 57 8.78 -14.13 -7.89
CA GLU A 57 9.39 -13.98 -9.22
C GLU A 57 8.50 -13.12 -10.14
N GLN A 58 7.20 -13.41 -10.20
CA GLN A 58 6.25 -12.62 -10.98
C GLN A 58 6.20 -11.16 -10.51
N VAL A 59 6.30 -10.93 -9.20
CA VAL A 59 6.38 -9.57 -8.64
C VAL A 59 7.68 -8.90 -9.05
N TYR A 60 8.80 -9.60 -8.93
CA TYR A 60 10.11 -9.09 -9.34
C TYR A 60 10.10 -8.67 -10.81
N ASP A 61 9.63 -9.53 -11.69
CA ASP A 61 9.54 -9.26 -13.13
C ASP A 61 8.67 -8.02 -13.42
N LYS A 62 7.54 -7.91 -12.72
CA LYS A 62 6.63 -6.76 -12.88
C LYS A 62 7.28 -5.46 -12.41
N LEU A 63 8.01 -5.49 -11.30
CA LEU A 63 8.76 -4.33 -10.81
C LEU A 63 9.89 -3.95 -11.77
N GLN A 64 10.59 -4.92 -12.35
CA GLN A 64 11.64 -4.68 -13.36
C GLN A 64 11.06 -4.06 -14.64
N GLU A 65 9.89 -4.50 -15.09
CA GLU A 65 9.16 -3.88 -16.20
C GLU A 65 8.87 -2.40 -15.90
N TRP A 66 8.35 -2.10 -14.71
CA TRP A 66 8.06 -0.71 -14.32
C TRP A 66 9.32 0.16 -14.24
N ILE A 67 10.42 -0.35 -13.67
CA ILE A 67 11.70 0.37 -13.61
C ILE A 67 12.16 0.73 -15.03
N LYS A 68 12.16 -0.24 -15.95
CA LYS A 68 12.52 0.00 -17.36
C LYS A 68 11.61 1.03 -18.02
N CYS A 69 10.30 0.99 -17.74
CA CYS A 69 9.34 1.97 -18.23
C CYS A 69 9.63 3.39 -17.69
N ILE A 70 10.05 3.51 -16.44
CA ILE A 70 10.33 4.80 -15.78
C ILE A 70 11.65 5.38 -16.27
N GLU A 71 12.71 4.56 -16.34
CA GLU A 71 14.05 4.96 -16.78
C GLU A 71 14.14 5.17 -18.29
N GLY A 72 13.24 4.54 -19.05
CA GLY A 72 13.16 4.66 -20.49
C GLY A 72 12.86 6.09 -20.97
N SER A 73 13.34 6.42 -22.16
CA SER A 73 13.07 7.69 -22.83
C SER A 73 11.66 7.77 -23.41
N VAL A 74 10.99 6.62 -23.61
CA VAL A 74 9.64 6.56 -24.15
C VAL A 74 8.62 6.78 -23.03
N ASP A 75 7.81 7.82 -23.19
CA ASP A 75 6.68 8.05 -22.31
C ASP A 75 5.64 6.94 -22.50
N ASN A 76 5.25 6.36 -21.38
CA ASN A 76 4.27 5.30 -21.31
C ASN A 76 3.37 5.54 -20.09
N GLU A 77 2.25 4.84 -20.08
CA GLU A 77 1.21 5.03 -19.08
C GLU A 77 1.71 4.71 -17.66
N ILE A 78 2.58 3.71 -17.49
CA ILE A 78 3.19 3.38 -16.18
C ILE A 78 4.02 4.55 -15.68
N LYS A 79 4.95 5.07 -16.49
CA LYS A 79 5.79 6.22 -16.14
C LYS A 79 4.94 7.43 -15.76
N LYS A 80 3.89 7.71 -16.53
CA LYS A 80 2.97 8.81 -16.26
C LYS A 80 2.26 8.65 -14.92
N GLN A 81 1.74 7.45 -14.61
CA GLN A 81 1.06 7.20 -13.33
C GLN A 81 1.97 7.43 -12.12
N PHE A 82 3.24 7.01 -12.20
CA PHE A 82 4.21 7.25 -11.12
C PHE A 82 4.59 8.74 -11.01
N LEU A 83 4.81 9.44 -12.12
CA LEU A 83 5.10 10.88 -12.10
C LEU A 83 3.92 11.70 -11.55
N ASP A 84 2.69 11.36 -11.92
CA ASP A 84 1.48 12.01 -11.40
C ASP A 84 1.32 11.75 -9.89
N ALA A 85 1.67 10.55 -9.41
CA ALA A 85 1.68 10.22 -7.98
C ALA A 85 2.73 11.03 -7.21
N ASP A 86 3.96 11.12 -7.73
CA ASP A 86 5.03 11.91 -7.12
C ASP A 86 4.66 13.39 -7.04
N LYS A 87 4.02 13.93 -8.09
CA LYS A 87 3.54 15.32 -8.09
C LYS A 87 2.50 15.58 -7.00
N LYS A 88 1.51 14.70 -6.85
CA LYS A 88 0.48 14.80 -5.79
C LYS A 88 1.07 14.69 -4.38
N GLU A 89 2.17 13.96 -4.23
CA GLU A 89 2.88 13.84 -2.96
C GLU A 89 3.55 15.15 -2.55
N VAL A 90 4.21 15.83 -3.50
CA VAL A 90 4.79 17.17 -3.26
C VAL A 90 3.70 18.17 -2.84
N GLU A 91 2.53 18.14 -3.49
CA GLU A 91 1.39 19.00 -3.16
C GLU A 91 0.83 18.71 -1.75
N THR A 92 0.76 17.44 -1.34
CA THR A 92 0.24 17.06 -0.01
C THR A 92 1.23 17.35 1.14
N LEU A 93 2.55 17.26 0.89
CA LEU A 93 3.58 17.63 1.86
C LEU A 93 3.64 19.14 2.12
N GLN A 94 3.33 19.97 1.11
CA GLN A 94 3.22 21.42 1.28
C GLN A 94 2.04 21.84 2.17
N ILE A 95 1.04 20.97 2.33
CA ILE A 95 -0.17 21.25 3.12
C ILE A 95 -0.06 20.72 4.57
N ASN A 96 0.73 19.67 4.81
CA ASN A 96 0.74 18.94 6.10
C ASN A 96 2.12 18.92 6.78
N LEU A 97 2.60 20.06 7.29
CA LEU A 97 3.61 20.05 8.36
C LEU A 97 2.93 19.73 9.72
N HIS A 98 2.66 18.46 10.02
CA HIS A 98 2.39 17.99 11.39
C HIS A 98 2.81 16.51 11.56
N PRO A 99 3.20 16.07 12.78
CA PRO A 99 4.39 15.30 13.07
C PRO A 99 4.25 13.84 12.62
N VAL A 100 5.36 13.29 12.18
CA VAL A 100 5.56 11.86 11.93
C VAL A 100 5.14 11.08 13.18
N LEU A 101 4.01 10.38 13.12
CA LEU A 101 3.61 9.45 14.17
C LEU A 101 4.47 8.19 14.02
N VAL A 102 5.58 8.16 14.76
CA VAL A 102 6.33 6.93 15.01
C VAL A 102 5.47 5.99 15.86
N SER A 103 5.29 4.76 15.37
CA SER A 103 4.61 3.71 16.13
C SER A 103 5.31 3.52 17.47
N LYS A 104 4.57 3.62 18.57
CA LYS A 104 5.08 3.14 19.87
C LYS A 104 5.25 1.61 19.79
N PRO A 105 6.32 1.05 20.37
CA PRO A 105 6.43 -0.39 20.51
C PRO A 105 5.24 -0.92 21.32
N VAL A 106 4.74 -2.10 20.96
CA VAL A 106 3.74 -2.81 21.75
C VAL A 106 4.42 -3.20 23.06
N ASP A 107 3.85 -2.76 24.19
CA ASP A 107 4.24 -3.27 25.50
C ASP A 107 3.93 -4.77 25.52
N VAL A 108 4.97 -5.59 25.40
CA VAL A 108 4.87 -7.04 25.58
C VAL A 108 4.61 -7.24 27.07
N ILE A 109 3.34 -7.30 27.45
CA ILE A 109 2.96 -7.81 28.76
C ILE A 109 3.39 -9.27 28.76
N GLU A 110 4.40 -9.57 29.56
CA GLU A 110 4.86 -10.93 29.85
C GLU A 110 3.64 -11.80 30.16
N ILE A 111 3.42 -12.80 29.31
CA ILE A 111 2.52 -13.90 29.63
C ILE A 111 3.29 -14.74 30.66
N ASN A 112 3.16 -14.37 31.93
CA ASN A 112 3.65 -15.17 33.04
C ASN A 112 2.55 -16.17 33.43
N GLU A 113 2.98 -17.44 33.39
CA GLU A 113 2.39 -18.72 33.82
C GLU A 113 1.26 -19.35 32.98
#